data_AF-A0A0D5CCA4-F1
#
_entry.id   AF-A0A0D5CCA4-F1
#
_cell.length_a   1.000
_cell.length_b   1.000
_cell.length_c   1.000
_cell.angle_alpha   90.00
_cell.angle_beta   90.00
_cell.angle_gamma   90.00
#
_symmetry.space_group_name_H-M   'P 1'
#
loop_
_entity.id
_entity.type
_entity.pdbx_description
1 polymer ?
#
loop_
_entity_poly.entity_id
_entity_poly.type
_entity_poly.pdbx_seq_one_letter_code
_entity_poly.pdbx_strand_id
1 'polypeptide(L)' 'CAFIDAEHALDPVYAQKLGVNIEELLLSQPDTGEQALEIAEALVRSGAVDIVVVDSVAALVPKAEIEGDMG' A
#
# COMPACT_ATOMS: atom_id res chain seq x y z
N CYS A 1 -3.26 2.23 -11.86
CA CYS A 1 -3.30 2.78 -10.48
C CYS A 1 -2.42 1.93 -9.58
N ALA A 2 -2.01 2.45 -8.43
CA ALA A 2 -1.31 1.67 -7.42
C ALA A 2 -2.09 1.63 -6.10
N PHE A 3 -1.97 0.53 -5.38
CA PHE A 3 -2.63 0.26 -4.12
C PHE A 3 -1.62 -0.26 -3.11
N ILE A 4 -1.45 0.47 -2.01
CA ILE A 4 -0.62 0.09 -0.87
C ILE A 4 -1.55 -0.47 0.19
N ASP A 5 -1.67 -1.79 0.25
CA ASP A 5 -2.50 -2.54 1.20
C ASP A 5 -1.71 -2.80 2.48
N ALA A 6 -1.57 -1.77 3.31
CA ALA A 6 -0.98 -1.86 4.64
C ALA A 6 -1.86 -2.65 5.63
N GLU A 7 -3.17 -2.75 5.39
CA GLU A 7 -4.09 -3.57 6.20
C GLU A 7 -4.05 -5.07 5.86
N HIS A 8 -3.41 -5.44 4.75
CA HIS A 8 -3.35 -6.82 4.25
C HIS A 8 -4.75 -7.44 4.09
N ALA A 9 -5.71 -6.61 3.69
CA ALA A 9 -7.14 -6.93 3.72
C ALA A 9 -7.81 -6.87 2.33
N LEU A 10 -7.06 -6.56 1.27
CA LEU A 10 -7.63 -6.47 -0.08
C LEU A 10 -8.07 -7.86 -0.59
N ASP A 11 -9.35 -7.97 -0.96
CA ASP A 11 -9.87 -9.14 -1.68
C ASP A 11 -9.85 -8.88 -3.21
N PRO A 12 -8.95 -9.55 -3.97
CA PRO A 12 -8.83 -9.34 -5.41
C PRO A 12 -10.06 -9.82 -6.18
N VAL A 13 -10.78 -10.85 -5.69
CA VAL A 13 -12.01 -11.35 -6.33
C VAL A 13 -13.13 -10.34 -6.16
N TYR A 14 -13.23 -9.71 -4.99
CA TYR A 14 -14.19 -8.65 -4.75
C TYR A 14 -13.87 -7.40 -5.57
N ALA A 15 -12.61 -6.96 -5.60
CA ALA A 15 -12.18 -5.82 -6.41
C ALA A 15 -12.46 -6.03 -7.91
N GLN A 16 -12.24 -7.24 -8.43
CA GLN A 16 -12.57 -7.57 -9.83
C GLN A 16 -14.08 -7.44 -10.10
N LYS A 17 -14.95 -7.85 -9.17
CA LYS A 17 -16.41 -7.70 -9.29
C LYS A 17 -16.85 -6.23 -9.30
N LEU A 18 -16.06 -5.33 -8.70
CA LEU A 18 -16.28 -3.88 -8.73
C LEU A 18 -15.72 -3.20 -9.98
N GLY A 19 -15.12 -3.96 -10.90
CA GLY A 19 -14.58 -3.46 -12.16
C GLY A 19 -13.11 -3.02 -12.09
N VAL A 20 -12.39 -3.37 -11.02
CA VAL A 20 -10.93 -3.15 -10.96
C VAL A 20 -10.22 -4.11 -11.90
N ASN A 21 -9.32 -3.60 -12.73
CA ASN A 21 -8.42 -4.43 -13.52
C ASN A 21 -7.28 -4.96 -12.64
N ILE A 22 -7.41 -6.19 -12.13
CA ILE A 22 -6.44 -6.79 -11.21
C ILE A 22 -5.09 -7.04 -11.87
N GLU A 23 -5.04 -7.32 -13.18
CA GLU A 23 -3.79 -7.62 -13.89
C GLU A 23 -2.89 -6.38 -14.03
N GLU A 24 -3.50 -5.19 -14.11
CA GLU A 24 -2.79 -3.91 -14.23
C GLU A 24 -2.68 -3.15 -12.89
N LEU A 25 -3.23 -3.71 -11.81
CA LEU A 25 -3.17 -3.09 -10.49
C LEU A 25 -1.79 -3.33 -9.86
N LEU A 26 -1.03 -2.26 -9.64
CA LEU A 26 0.19 -2.33 -8.85
C LEU A 26 -0.19 -2.46 -7.37
N LEU A 27 -0.08 -3.66 -6.82
CA LEU A 27 -0.38 -3.96 -5.42
C LEU A 27 0.92 -4.10 -4.61
N SER A 28 0.98 -3.48 -3.44
CA SER A 28 2.06 -3.64 -2.47
C SER A 28 1.48 -3.88 -1.08
N GLN A 29 2.07 -4.83 -0.35
CA GLN A 29 1.77 -5.12 1.06
C GLN A 29 3.03 -4.86 1.88
N PRO A 30 3.22 -3.62 2.39
CA PRO A 30 4.43 -3.25 3.11
C PRO A 30 4.45 -3.85 4.53
N ASP A 31 5.67 -4.04 5.04
CA ASP A 31 5.96 -4.49 6.40
C ASP A 31 5.97 -3.32 7.40
N THR A 32 6.27 -2.10 6.97
CA THR A 32 6.39 -0.90 7.82
C THR A 32 5.73 0.32 7.19
N GLY A 33 5.34 1.30 8.01
CA GLY A 33 4.82 2.58 7.55
C GLY A 33 5.80 3.35 6.68
N GLU A 34 7.10 3.33 7.02
CA GLU A 34 8.15 3.99 6.23
C GLU A 34 8.27 3.35 4.85
N GLN A 35 8.30 2.02 4.77
CA GLN A 35 8.34 1.31 3.48
C GLN A 35 7.12 1.63 2.62
N ALA A 36 5.93 1.68 3.22
CA ALA A 36 4.70 2.06 2.51
C ALA A 36 4.83 3.45 1.86
N LEU A 37 5.34 4.43 2.61
CA LEU A 37 5.51 5.80 2.14
C LEU A 37 6.66 5.95 1.13
N GLU A 38 7.76 5.20 1.27
CA GLU A 38 8.84 5.16 0.29
C GLU A 38 8.37 4.60 -1.06
N ILE A 39 7.54 3.55 -1.04
CA ILE A 39 6.92 3.00 -2.26
C ILE A 39 6.00 4.03 -2.89
N ALA A 40 5.14 4.68 -2.09
CA ALA A 40 4.25 5.73 -2.60
C ALA A 40 5.05 6.90 -3.21
N GLU A 41 6.12 7.35 -2.56
CA GLU A 41 7.01 8.40 -3.08
C GLU A 41 7.64 7.96 -4.41
N ALA A 42 8.22 6.76 -4.48
CA ALA A 42 8.86 6.25 -5.68
C ALA A 42 7.88 6.18 -6.86
N LEU A 43 6.66 5.70 -6.61
CA LEU A 43 5.59 5.64 -7.61
C LEU A 43 5.19 7.05 -8.10
N VAL A 44 5.00 8.00 -7.18
CA VAL A 44 4.67 9.39 -7.53
C VAL A 44 5.82 10.04 -8.32
N ARG A 45 7.07 9.86 -7.89
CA ARG A 45 8.25 10.41 -8.58
C ARG A 45 8.46 9.81 -9.97
N SER A 46 8.07 8.55 -10.17
CA SER A 46 8.19 7.90 -11.47
C SER A 46 7.26 8.52 -12.53
N GLY A 47 6.15 9.14 -12.11
CA GLY A 47 5.09 9.60 -13.01
C GLY A 47 4.38 8.48 -13.78
N ALA A 48 4.64 7.21 -13.44
CA ALA A 48 4.07 6.04 -14.13
C ALA A 48 2.63 5.71 -13.68
N VAL A 49 2.15 6.36 -12.61
CA VAL A 49 0.82 6.14 -12.05
C VAL A 49 0.08 7.46 -11.89
N ASP A 50 -1.20 7.48 -12.28
CA ASP A 50 -2.05 8.66 -12.11
C ASP A 50 -2.61 8.80 -10.69
N ILE A 51 -2.78 7.67 -9.99
CA ILE A 51 -3.37 7.60 -8.65
C ILE A 51 -2.71 6.50 -7.82
N VAL A 52 -2.45 6.83 -6.56
CA VAL A 52 -1.96 5.93 -5.50
C VAL A 52 -2.97 5.96 -4.35
N VAL A 53 -3.40 4.78 -3.91
CA VAL A 53 -4.26 4.59 -2.74
C VAL A 53 -3.45 3.91 -1.64
N VAL A 54 -3.61 4.36 -0.40
CA VAL A 54 -3.00 3.74 0.79
C VAL A 54 -4.12 3.28 1.72
N ASP A 55 -4.17 1.99 1.97
CA ASP A 55 -5.17 1.33 2.81
C ASP A 55 -4.49 0.52 3.92
N SER A 56 -4.30 1.05 5.12
CA SER A 56 -4.76 2.36 5.60
C SER A 56 -3.69 3.09 6.40
N VAL A 57 -3.92 4.37 6.65
CA VAL A 57 -3.02 5.21 7.47
C VAL A 57 -2.88 4.66 8.89
N ALA A 58 -3.93 4.06 9.45
CA ALA A 58 -3.89 3.49 10.80
C ALA A 58 -2.96 2.25 10.87
N ALA A 59 -2.76 1.57 9.75
CA ALA A 59 -1.85 0.43 9.63
C ALA A 59 -0.40 0.82 9.29
N LEU A 60 -0.10 2.13 9.13
CA LEU A 60 1.27 2.61 8.90
C LEU A 60 2.06 2.65 10.22
N VAL A 61 2.37 1.46 10.73
CA VAL A 61 3.12 1.31 11.98
C VAL A 61 4.61 1.62 11.72
N PRO A 62 5.22 2.56 12.47
CA PRO A 62 6.64 2.86 12.36
C PRO A 62 7.49 1.62 12.57
N LYS A 63 8.59 1.50 11.84
CA LYS A 63 9.55 0.40 11.98
C LYS A 63 10.00 0.19 13.43
N ALA A 64 10.25 1.27 14.16
CA ALA A 64 10.67 1.21 15.57
C ALA A 64 9.61 0.54 16.48
N GLU A 65 8.32 0.74 16.20
CA GLU A 65 7.23 0.10 16.95
C GLU A 65 7.15 -1.40 16.61
N ILE A 66 7.38 -1.79 15.36
CA ILE A 66 7.39 -3.20 14.92
C ILE A 66 8.58 -3.96 15.52
N GLU A 67 9.75 -3.31 15.60
CA GLU A 67 10.97 -3.90 16.17
C GLU A 67 10.96 -3.96 17.71
N GLY A 68 9.90 -3.45 18.35
CA GLY A 68 9.70 -3.60 19.79
C GLY A 68 10.41 -2.55 20.64
N ASP A 69 10.83 -1.43 20.05
CA ASP A 69 11.32 -0.23 20.77
C ASP A 69 10.12 0.55 21.37
N MET A 70 9.15 -0.20 21.88
CA MET A 70 8.05 0.34 22.68
C MET A 70 8.60 0.63 24.08
N GLY A 71 8.53 1.89 24.49
CA GLY A 71 8.94 2.34 25.83
C GLY A 71 8.24 1.63 26.98
#